data_AF-A0A9W6PL51-F1
#
_entry.id   AF-A0A9W6PL51-F1
#
_cell.length_a   1.000
_cell.length_b   1.000
_cell.length_c   1.000
_cell.angle_alpha   90.00
_cell.angle_beta   90.00
_cell.angle_gamma   90.00
#
_symmetry.space_group_name_H-M   'P 1'
#
loop_
_entity.id
_entity.type
_entity.pdbx_description
1 polymer ?
#
loop_
_entity_poly.entity_id
_entity_poly.type
_entity_poly.pdbx_seq_one_letter_code
_entity_poly.pdbx_strand_id
1 'polypeptide(L)'
;MRLLFVCQACGCHYLVPVGLDYPDGGRASAVWCSACQRDAAARGATEPAELAAVAVLLAVRALKAALAARPTPPTAGAGAGVGAGAGAGAEQPSRPDRRPTRPAVSSRGRTRPAAARTRLA
;
A
#
# COMPACT_ATOMS: atom_id res chain seq x y z
N MET A 1 2.76 -12.83 6.43
CA MET A 1 2.90 -11.55 5.72
C MET A 1 3.59 -11.85 4.39
N ARG A 2 3.00 -11.50 3.25
CA ARG A 2 3.64 -11.67 1.92
C ARG A 2 4.23 -10.32 1.50
N LEU A 3 5.36 -10.34 0.80
CA LEU A 3 5.97 -9.14 0.26
C LEU A 3 5.26 -8.75 -1.05
N LEU A 4 5.00 -7.45 -1.20
CA LEU A 4 4.39 -6.87 -2.39
C LEU A 4 5.39 -5.88 -2.98
N PHE A 5 5.68 -6.06 -4.27
CA PHE A 5 6.63 -5.26 -5.02
C PHE A 5 5.90 -4.43 -6.09
N VAL A 6 6.55 -3.36 -6.56
CA VAL A 6 6.07 -2.51 -7.66
C VAL A 6 6.99 -2.71 -8.85
N CYS A 7 6.43 -3.05 -10.00
CA CYS A 7 7.22 -3.23 -11.21
C CYS A 7 7.75 -1.89 -11.70
N GLN A 8 9.05 -1.79 -11.95
CA GLN A 8 9.68 -0.56 -12.44
C GLN A 8 9.26 -0.21 -13.89
N ALA A 9 8.91 -1.20 -14.70
CA ALA A 9 8.57 -1.00 -16.10
C ALA A 9 7.12 -0.56 -16.32
N CYS A 10 6.15 -1.20 -15.64
CA CYS A 10 4.72 -0.95 -15.86
C CYS A 10 3.98 -0.42 -14.62
N GLY A 11 4.64 -0.32 -13.46
CA GLY A 11 4.05 0.18 -12.23
C GLY A 11 3.06 -0.76 -11.53
N CYS A 12 2.84 -1.98 -12.05
CA CYS A 12 1.91 -2.91 -11.43
C CYS A 12 2.44 -3.43 -10.09
N HIS A 13 1.53 -3.67 -9.14
CA HIS A 13 1.86 -4.39 -7.91
C HIS A 13 1.85 -5.89 -8.17
N TYR A 14 2.85 -6.60 -7.66
CA TYR A 14 2.94 -8.05 -7.80
C TYR A 14 3.47 -8.71 -6.53
N LEU A 15 3.05 -9.96 -6.32
CA LEU A 15 3.46 -10.76 -5.19
C LEU A 15 4.65 -11.62 -5.60
N VAL A 16 5.71 -11.54 -4.81
CA VAL A 16 6.93 -12.31 -5.03
C VAL A 16 6.92 -13.53 -4.10
N PRO A 17 7.29 -14.74 -4.60
CA PRO A 17 7.51 -15.90 -3.74
C PRO A 17 8.58 -15.61 -2.68
N VAL A 18 8.46 -16.20 -1.49
CA VAL A 18 9.39 -15.92 -0.37
C VAL A 18 10.85 -16.25 -0.72
N GLY A 19 11.08 -17.23 -1.60
CA GLY A 19 12.40 -17.64 -2.07
C GLY A 19 12.88 -16.95 -3.36
N LEU A 20 12.09 -16.06 -3.96
CA LEU A 20 12.32 -15.54 -5.33
C LEU A 20 12.39 -16.64 -6.40
N ASP A 21 11.80 -17.81 -6.15
CA ASP A 21 11.69 -18.90 -7.11
C ASP A 21 10.21 -19.21 -7.35
N TYR A 22 9.82 -19.27 -8.62
CA TYR A 22 8.50 -19.70 -9.06
C TYR A 22 8.44 -21.24 -9.14
N PRO A 23 7.25 -21.84 -9.02
CA PRO A 23 7.09 -23.30 -9.05
C PRO A 23 7.39 -23.93 -10.42
N ASP A 24 7.44 -23.12 -11.49
CA ASP A 24 7.85 -23.52 -12.84
C ASP A 24 9.39 -23.53 -13.01
N GLY A 25 10.15 -23.23 -11.95
CA GLY A 25 11.61 -23.15 -11.96
C GLY A 25 12.16 -21.79 -12.41
N GLY A 26 11.30 -20.83 -12.73
CA GLY A 26 11.73 -19.46 -13.05
C GLY A 26 12.15 -18.69 -11.80
N ARG A 27 13.16 -17.81 -11.92
CA ARG A 27 13.46 -16.84 -10.85
C ARG A 27 12.48 -15.67 -10.91
N ALA A 28 11.92 -15.30 -9.77
CA ALA A 28 11.16 -14.08 -9.61
C ALA A 28 12.11 -12.88 -9.51
N SER A 29 11.73 -11.80 -10.19
CA SER A 29 12.46 -10.54 -10.15
C SER A 29 12.00 -9.66 -9.00
N ALA A 30 12.93 -8.97 -8.36
CA ALA A 30 12.64 -7.97 -7.33
C ALA A 30 12.29 -6.59 -7.91
N VAL A 31 12.47 -6.39 -9.22
CA VAL A 31 12.21 -5.13 -9.93
C VAL A 31 11.16 -5.24 -11.05
N TRP A 32 10.93 -6.43 -11.60
CA TRP A 32 9.97 -6.65 -12.68
C TRP A 32 8.90 -7.68 -12.34
N CYS A 33 7.66 -7.42 -12.80
CA CYS A 33 6.63 -8.45 -12.80
C CYS A 33 6.97 -9.54 -13.84
N SER A 34 6.35 -10.71 -13.73
CA SER A 34 6.65 -11.85 -14.61
C SER A 34 6.50 -11.56 -16.11
N ALA A 35 5.54 -10.71 -16.50
CA ALA A 35 5.39 -10.27 -17.90
C ALA A 35 6.58 -9.42 -18.35
N CYS A 36 6.87 -8.32 -17.65
CA CYS A 36 7.97 -7.42 -18.01
C CYS A 36 9.34 -8.07 -17.87
N GLN A 37 9.49 -9.05 -16.96
CA GLN A 37 10.70 -9.83 -16.81
C GLN A 37 10.96 -10.72 -18.04
N ARG A 38 9.92 -11.39 -18.56
CA ARG A 38 10.03 -12.18 -19.80
C ARG A 38 10.34 -11.29 -21.00
N ASP A 39 9.68 -10.13 -21.08
CA ASP A 39 9.94 -9.16 -22.15
C ASP A 39 11.37 -8.62 -22.10
N ALA A 40 11.90 -8.37 -20.91
CA ALA A 40 13.29 -7.94 -20.71
C ALA A 40 14.27 -9.06 -21.11
N ALA A 41 14.02 -10.29 -20.68
CA ALA A 41 14.83 -11.46 -21.04
C ALA A 41 14.83 -11.72 -22.55
N ALA A 42 13.68 -11.56 -23.22
CA ALA A 42 13.57 -11.67 -24.68
C ALA A 42 14.41 -10.62 -25.43
N ARG A 43 14.69 -9.48 -24.79
CA ARG A 43 15.60 -8.44 -25.30
C ARG A 43 17.05 -8.62 -24.84
N GLY A 44 17.37 -9.71 -24.14
CA GLY A 44 18.70 -9.97 -23.57
C GLY A 44 19.07 -9.07 -22.40
N ALA A 45 18.09 -8.36 -21.81
CA ALA A 45 18.32 -7.54 -20.63
C ALA A 45 18.35 -8.41 -19.38
N THR A 46 19.33 -8.16 -18.52
CA THR A 46 19.44 -8.78 -17.20
C THR A 46 18.87 -7.85 -16.13
N GLU A 47 18.38 -8.45 -15.06
CA GLU A 47 17.92 -7.68 -13.91
C GLU A 47 19.09 -6.88 -13.29
N PRO A 48 18.93 -5.56 -13.09
CA PRO A 48 19.96 -4.75 -12.46
C PRO A 48 20.16 -5.17 -11.00
N ALA A 49 21.28 -5.86 -10.73
CA ALA A 49 21.56 -6.51 -9.44
C ALA A 49 21.51 -5.53 -8.25
N GLU A 50 22.02 -4.31 -8.41
CA GLU A 50 21.99 -3.28 -7.36
C GLU A 50 20.56 -2.87 -6.99
N LEU A 51 19.70 -2.65 -8.00
CA LEU A 51 18.31 -2.29 -7.76
C LEU A 51 17.53 -3.45 -7.13
N ALA A 52 17.80 -4.68 -7.58
CA ALA A 52 17.23 -5.87 -6.97
C ALA A 52 17.63 -6.01 -5.49
N ALA A 53 18.91 -5.82 -5.17
CA ALA A 53 19.43 -5.87 -3.81
C ALA A 53 18.79 -4.80 -2.91
N VAL A 54 18.67 -3.56 -3.39
CA VAL A 54 18.00 -2.47 -2.67
C VAL A 54 16.53 -2.79 -2.44
N ALA A 55 15.81 -3.27 -3.47
CA ALA A 55 14.40 -3.64 -3.36
C ALA A 55 14.18 -4.74 -2.31
N VAL A 56 15.02 -5.78 -2.31
CA VAL A 56 14.97 -6.85 -1.31
C VAL A 56 15.29 -6.32 0.10
N LEU A 57 16.31 -5.47 0.25
CA LEU A 57 16.67 -4.89 1.54
C LEU A 57 15.54 -4.03 2.13
N LEU A 58 14.88 -3.23 1.31
CA LEU A 58 13.71 -2.44 1.72
C LEU A 58 12.54 -3.35 2.13
N ALA A 59 12.27 -4.41 1.36
CA ALA A 59 11.24 -5.39 1.69
C ALA A 59 11.51 -6.10 3.03
N VAL A 60 12.76 -6.49 3.30
CA VAL A 60 13.17 -7.09 4.58
C VAL A 60 13.02 -6.09 5.74
N ARG A 61 13.40 -4.82 5.55
CA ARG A 61 13.21 -3.77 6.56
C ARG A 61 11.73 -3.55 6.88
N ALA A 62 10.88 -3.47 5.86
CA ALA A 62 9.44 -3.33 6.01
C ALA A 62 8.83 -4.54 6.74
N LEU A 63 9.25 -5.75 6.39
CA LEU A 63 8.81 -6.97 7.08
C LEU A 63 9.22 -6.97 8.56
N LYS A 64 10.47 -6.63 8.87
CA LYS A 64 10.94 -6.53 10.26
C LYS A 64 10.13 -5.50 11.06
N ALA A 65 9.88 -4.34 10.48
CA ALA A 65 9.04 -3.31 11.11
C ALA A 65 7.61 -3.80 11.35
N ALA A 66 6.99 -4.45 10.36
CA ALA A 66 5.64 -5.01 10.49
C ALA A 66 5.56 -6.12 11.54
N LEU A 67 6.61 -6.94 11.67
CA LEU A 67 6.71 -7.96 12.71
C LEU A 67 6.88 -7.35 14.11
N ALA A 68 7.71 -6.32 14.25
CA ALA A 68 7.91 -5.61 15.51
C ALA A 68 6.64 -4.86 15.96
N ALA A 69 5.84 -4.37 15.02
CA ALA A 69 4.58 -3.69 15.29
C ALA A 69 3.41 -4.64 15.59
N ARG A 70 3.60 -5.96 15.55
CA ARG A 70 2.49 -6.89 15.83
C ARG A 70 2.09 -6.79 17.31
N PRO A 71 0.83 -6.43 17.62
CA PRO A 71 0.34 -6.48 18.99
C PRO A 71 0.36 -7.92 19.48
N THR A 72 0.87 -8.13 20.70
CA THR A 72 0.75 -9.42 21.38
C THR A 72 -0.73 -9.68 21.68
N PRO A 73 -1.24 -10.89 21.39
CA PRO A 73 -2.60 -11.22 21.81
C PRO A 73 -2.66 -11.11 23.35
N PRO A 74 -3.71 -10.52 23.91
CA PRO A 74 -3.88 -10.50 25.36
C PRO A 74 -3.95 -11.96 25.82
N THR A 75 -2.97 -12.35 26.64
CA THR A 75 -2.97 -13.64 27.34
C THR A 75 -4.32 -13.79 28.03
N ALA A 76 -5.05 -14.86 27.70
CA ALA A 76 -6.32 -15.21 28.33
C ALA A 76 -6.10 -15.40 29.84
N GLY A 77 -6.43 -14.38 30.61
CA GLY A 77 -6.22 -14.39 32.06
C GLY A 77 -6.03 -13.00 32.65
N ALA A 78 -7.02 -12.12 32.50
CA ALA A 78 -7.45 -11.12 33.48
C ALA A 78 -8.36 -10.08 32.80
N GLY A 79 -9.63 -10.06 33.22
CA GLY A 79 -10.41 -8.84 33.40
C GLY A 79 -10.78 -8.00 32.18
N ALA A 80 -12.09 -7.88 31.97
CA ALA A 80 -12.75 -6.89 31.12
C ALA A 80 -12.12 -5.48 31.13
N GLY A 81 -11.97 -4.90 29.94
CA GLY A 81 -11.67 -3.49 29.72
C GLY A 81 -12.05 -3.08 28.31
N VAL A 82 -13.20 -2.40 28.18
CA VAL A 82 -13.66 -1.71 26.98
C VAL A 82 -12.60 -0.67 26.58
N GLY A 83 -12.29 -0.59 25.28
CA GLY A 83 -11.05 0.01 24.78
C GLY A 83 -10.85 1.51 25.03
N ALA A 84 -9.60 1.94 24.88
CA ALA A 84 -9.21 3.29 24.47
C ALA A 84 -7.75 3.26 24.00
N GLY A 85 -7.47 4.11 23.02
CA GLY A 85 -6.15 4.22 22.40
C GLY A 85 -5.04 4.71 23.33
N ALA A 86 -3.84 4.64 22.75
CA ALA A 86 -2.59 5.11 23.30
C ALA A 86 -2.62 6.58 23.79
N GLY A 87 -1.88 6.84 24.87
CA GLY A 87 -1.44 8.18 25.23
C GLY A 87 -0.90 8.27 26.66
N ALA A 88 0.37 7.89 26.86
CA ALA A 88 1.11 8.22 28.07
C ALA A 88 1.60 9.67 28.02
N GLY A 89 1.30 10.42 29.09
CA GLY A 89 2.12 11.50 29.65
C GLY A 89 2.45 12.72 28.79
N ALA A 90 1.60 13.75 28.85
CA ALA A 90 2.04 15.13 28.95
C ALA A 90 0.91 15.96 29.55
N GLU A 91 1.21 16.67 30.63
CA GLU A 91 0.41 17.75 31.17
C GLU A 91 0.07 18.73 30.03
N GLN A 92 -1.21 18.93 29.72
CA GLN A 92 -1.60 19.89 28.69
C GLN A 92 -2.92 20.58 29.06
N PRO A 93 -2.97 21.92 29.03
CA PRO A 93 -4.02 22.73 29.64
C PRO A 93 -5.36 22.62 28.91
N SER A 94 -6.43 22.95 29.64
CA SER A 94 -7.82 23.00 29.17
C SER A 94 -7.96 23.82 27.88
N ARG A 95 -7.98 23.13 26.74
CA ARG A 95 -8.18 23.73 25.43
C ARG A 95 -9.69 23.90 25.20
N PRO A 96 -10.18 25.13 24.94
CA PRO A 96 -11.60 25.35 24.71
C PRO A 96 -12.04 24.67 23.40
N ASP A 97 -13.22 24.06 23.48
CA ASP A 97 -13.90 23.33 22.42
C ASP A 97 -14.05 24.21 21.17
N ARG A 98 -13.16 24.02 20.19
CA ARG A 98 -13.32 24.57 18.84
C ARG A 98 -14.10 23.57 18.01
N ARG A 99 -15.40 23.53 18.23
CA ARG A 99 -16.36 22.91 17.32
C ARG A 99 -16.25 23.60 15.95
N PRO A 100 -15.82 22.90 14.88
CA PRO A 100 -15.83 23.48 13.54
C PRO A 100 -17.28 23.73 13.13
N THR A 101 -17.63 24.99 12.89
CA THR A 101 -18.92 25.39 12.36
C THR A 101 -19.08 24.76 10.97
N ARG A 102 -19.79 23.63 10.91
CA ARG A 102 -20.15 22.94 9.67
C ARG A 102 -20.95 23.90 8.79
N PRO A 103 -20.50 24.24 7.56
CA PRO A 103 -21.33 25.00 6.64
C PRO A 103 -22.55 24.17 6.22
N ALA A 104 -23.71 24.81 6.14
CA ALA A 104 -24.93 24.18 5.65
C ALA A 104 -24.79 23.81 4.17
N VAL A 105 -25.00 22.53 3.86
CA VAL A 105 -25.10 22.03 2.48
C VAL A 105 -26.42 22.55 1.92
N SER A 106 -26.38 23.59 1.09
CA SER A 106 -27.57 24.10 0.41
C SER A 106 -27.93 23.20 -0.76
N SER A 107 -29.00 22.42 -0.57
CA SER A 107 -29.72 21.71 -1.63
C SER A 107 -30.73 22.64 -2.30
N ARG A 108 -30.33 23.33 -3.38
CA ARG A 108 -31.21 23.92 -4.42
C ARG A 108 -30.35 24.01 -5.70
N GLY A 109 -30.73 23.59 -6.89
CA GLY A 109 -31.97 23.07 -7.43
C GLY A 109 -31.77 22.92 -8.95
N ARG A 110 -32.22 21.77 -9.46
CA ARG A 110 -32.56 21.36 -10.83
C ARG A 110 -32.64 22.45 -11.92
N THR A 111 -32.16 22.13 -13.14
CA THR A 111 -32.90 22.09 -14.45
C THR A 111 -31.89 21.74 -15.58
N ARG A 112 -31.81 20.47 -16.01
CA ARG A 112 -32.41 19.78 -17.19
C ARG A 112 -31.64 19.93 -18.53
N PRO A 113 -31.70 18.90 -19.42
CA PRO A 113 -30.77 18.67 -20.54
C PRO A 113 -31.28 19.19 -21.89
N ALA A 114 -30.35 19.50 -22.79
CA ALA A 114 -30.49 19.61 -24.26
C ALA A 114 -29.08 19.88 -24.82
N ALA A 115 -28.64 19.48 -25.99
CA ALA A 115 -29.07 18.57 -27.03
C ALA A 115 -27.84 18.44 -27.96
N ALA A 116 -27.85 17.41 -28.81
CA ALA A 116 -26.85 17.08 -29.80
C ALA A 116 -26.28 18.25 -30.63
N ARG A 117 -25.06 18.05 -31.16
CA ARG A 117 -24.79 18.09 -32.61
C ARG A 117 -23.39 17.53 -32.94
N THR A 118 -23.41 16.37 -33.59
CA THR A 118 -22.41 15.91 -34.55
C THR A 118 -22.16 16.95 -35.66
N ARG A 119 -20.91 17.10 -36.10
CA ARG A 119 -20.56 17.19 -37.53
C ARG A 119 -19.18 16.58 -37.80
N LEU A 120 -19.16 15.70 -38.81
CA LEU A 120 -18.04 15.30 -39.64
C LEU A 120 -17.43 16.53 -40.34
N ALA A 121 -16.10 16.56 -40.44
CA ALA A 121 -15.35 16.81 -41.68
C ALA A 121 -13.94 16.25 -41.48
#